data_AF-D8M8U9-F1
#
_entry.id   AF-D8M8U9-F1
#
_cell.length_a   1.000
_cell.length_b   1.000
_cell.length_c   1.000
_cell.angle_alpha   90.00
_cell.angle_beta   90.00
_cell.angle_gamma   90.00
#
_symmetry.space_group_name_H-M   'P 1'
#
loop_
_entity.id
_entity.type
_entity.pdbx_description
1 polymer ?
#
loop_
_entity_poly.entity_id
_entity_poly.type
_entity_poly.pdbx_seq_one_letter_code
_entity_poly.pdbx_strand_id
1 'polypeptide(L)'
;MNYCLESAFAPPLTPRNELKTEQQAEELTQSELHLIQFTLSPYAELLNSETVTILLNELALALSSRLEVSLTKLRYSQQGVLALDKAVRAICNELIQLGGSEIRTNFGKVNRLIAILSCDDMSSALSLVTTEAKDMSNEQVKSILKLRTDIHQ
;
A
#
# COMPACT_ATOMS: atom_id res chain seq x y z
N MET A 1 0.98 -37.62 16.49
CA MET A 1 1.16 -37.01 15.15
C MET A 1 1.77 -35.64 15.36
N ASN A 2 3.07 -35.50 15.06
CA ASN A 2 3.79 -34.23 15.12
C ASN A 2 3.49 -33.44 13.85
N TYR A 3 2.86 -32.28 13.99
CA TYR A 3 2.83 -31.29 12.90
C TYR A 3 4.16 -30.54 12.94
N CYS A 4 5.04 -30.85 11.99
CA CYS A 4 6.21 -30.02 11.72
C CYS A 4 5.70 -28.73 11.07
N LEU A 5 5.72 -27.63 11.82
CA LEU A 5 5.65 -26.29 11.27
C LEU A 5 7.01 -26.02 10.61
N GLU A 6 7.22 -26.56 9.41
CA GLU A 6 8.26 -26.04 8.54
C GLU A 6 7.86 -24.61 8.18
N SER A 7 8.56 -23.66 8.80
CA SER A 7 8.70 -22.29 8.31
C SER A 7 8.98 -22.39 6.82
N ALA A 8 7.97 -22.10 6.00
CA ALA A 8 8.12 -21.99 4.57
C ALA A 8 8.99 -20.76 4.29
N PHE A 9 10.30 -20.94 4.38
CA PHE A 9 11.26 -20.05 3.76
C PHE A 9 10.90 -20.05 2.27
N ALA A 10 10.21 -19.00 1.83
CA ALA A 10 9.94 -18.82 0.42
C ALA A 10 11.27 -18.94 -0.31
N PRO A 11 11.37 -19.77 -1.37
CA PRO A 11 12.61 -19.93 -2.10
C PRO A 11 13.09 -18.55 -2.57
N PRO A 12 14.42 -18.32 -2.63
CA PRO A 12 14.97 -17.04 -3.07
C PRO A 12 14.37 -16.66 -4.42
N LEU A 13 13.92 -15.40 -4.52
CA LEU A 13 13.35 -14.86 -5.74
C LEU A 13 14.40 -14.98 -6.86
N THR A 14 14.02 -15.65 -7.94
CA THR A 14 14.81 -15.68 -9.18
C THR A 14 14.23 -14.66 -10.14
N PRO A 15 15.00 -14.10 -11.09
CA PRO A 15 14.49 -13.09 -12.04
C PRO A 15 13.21 -13.53 -12.78
N ARG A 16 13.05 -14.85 -13.01
CA ARG A 16 11.86 -15.44 -13.65
C ARG A 16 10.67 -15.55 -12.70
N ASN A 17 10.89 -15.70 -11.39
CA ASN A 17 9.83 -15.68 -10.40
C ASN A 17 9.40 -14.24 -10.09
N GLU A 18 10.34 -13.29 -10.09
CA GLU A 18 10.10 -11.85 -9.93
C GLU A 18 9.15 -11.31 -11.00
N LEU A 19 9.43 -11.56 -12.28
CA LEU A 19 8.56 -11.20 -13.40
C LEU A 19 7.13 -11.78 -13.26
N LYS A 20 7.01 -13.02 -12.77
CA LYS A 20 5.70 -13.64 -12.56
C LYS A 20 4.95 -13.00 -11.38
N THR A 21 5.65 -12.68 -10.29
CA THR A 21 5.05 -12.03 -9.12
C THR A 21 4.61 -10.61 -9.45
N GLU A 22 5.39 -9.87 -10.26
CA GLU A 22 5.00 -8.55 -10.73
C GLU A 22 3.76 -8.59 -11.63
N GLN A 23 3.70 -9.53 -12.59
CA GLN A 23 2.53 -9.73 -13.45
C GLN A 23 1.29 -10.08 -12.64
N GLN A 24 1.41 -10.98 -11.66
CA GLN A 24 0.30 -11.35 -10.77
C GLN A 24 -0.18 -10.14 -9.95
N ALA A 25 0.73 -9.33 -9.42
CA ALA A 25 0.36 -8.13 -8.67
C ALA A 25 -0.35 -7.10 -9.57
N GLU A 26 0.07 -6.98 -10.83
CA GLU A 26 -0.58 -6.10 -11.81
C GLU A 26 -1.99 -6.59 -12.18
N GLU A 27 -2.17 -7.89 -12.45
CA GLU A 27 -3.48 -8.49 -12.71
C GLU A 27 -4.45 -8.31 -11.53
N LEU A 28 -3.96 -8.49 -10.30
CA LEU A 28 -4.74 -8.24 -9.08
C LEU A 28 -5.11 -6.77 -8.95
N THR A 29 -4.15 -5.86 -9.16
CA THR A 29 -4.42 -4.41 -9.13
C THR A 29 -5.51 -4.04 -10.13
N GLN A 30 -5.42 -4.51 -11.39
CA GLN A 30 -6.44 -4.25 -12.41
C GLN A 30 -7.80 -4.81 -12.03
N SER A 31 -7.84 -6.00 -11.42
CA SER A 31 -9.08 -6.60 -10.92
C SER A 31 -9.72 -5.76 -9.81
N GLU A 32 -8.91 -5.23 -8.89
CA GLU A 32 -9.36 -4.34 -7.82
C GLU A 32 -9.90 -3.01 -8.36
N LEU A 33 -9.21 -2.40 -9.34
CA LEU A 33 -9.68 -1.18 -10.00
C LEU A 33 -11.02 -1.40 -10.71
N HIS A 34 -11.15 -2.52 -11.41
CA HIS A 34 -12.42 -2.87 -12.06
C HIS A 34 -13.56 -3.04 -11.05
N LEU A 35 -13.28 -3.65 -9.90
CA LEU A 35 -14.26 -3.79 -8.83
C LEU A 35 -14.68 -2.42 -8.26
N ILE A 36 -13.73 -1.51 -8.07
CA ILE A 36 -13.99 -0.14 -7.62
C ILE A 36 -14.92 0.57 -8.62
N GLN A 37 -14.57 0.53 -9.91
CA GLN A 37 -15.38 1.14 -10.97
C GLN A 37 -16.79 0.55 -11.03
N PHE A 38 -16.90 -0.78 -11.05
CA PHE A 38 -18.18 -1.48 -11.10
C PHE A 38 -19.07 -1.16 -9.89
N THR A 39 -18.46 -1.06 -8.70
CA THR A 39 -19.20 -0.74 -7.47
C THR A 39 -19.67 0.71 -7.46
N LEU A 40 -18.86 1.65 -7.98
CA LEU A 40 -19.13 3.08 -7.90
C LEU A 40 -20.00 3.62 -9.04
N SER A 41 -19.97 2.98 -10.22
CA SER A 41 -20.74 3.40 -11.41
C SER A 41 -22.22 3.68 -11.13
N PRO A 42 -22.96 2.82 -10.40
CA PRO A 42 -24.38 3.06 -10.14
C PRO A 42 -24.63 4.32 -9.31
N TYR A 43 -23.72 4.66 -8.40
CA TYR A 43 -23.87 5.85 -7.56
C TYR A 43 -23.65 7.14 -8.35
N ALA A 44 -22.79 7.12 -9.36
CA ALA A 44 -22.56 8.27 -10.24
C ALA A 44 -23.80 8.62 -11.07
N GLU A 45 -24.67 7.65 -11.37
CA GLU A 45 -25.93 7.87 -12.09
C GLU A 45 -27.07 8.33 -11.16
N LEU A 46 -27.03 7.95 -9.89
CA LEU A 46 -28.12 8.17 -8.92
C LEU A 46 -27.91 9.39 -8.02
N LEU A 47 -26.67 9.82 -7.82
CA LEU A 47 -26.30 10.89 -6.90
C LEU A 47 -25.82 12.12 -7.65
N ASN A 48 -25.95 13.30 -7.03
CA ASN A 48 -25.30 14.50 -7.56
C ASN A 48 -23.78 14.42 -7.36
N SER A 49 -23.04 15.21 -8.13
CA SER A 49 -21.58 15.19 -8.15
C SER A 49 -20.94 15.46 -6.78
N GLU A 50 -21.52 16.37 -5.99
CA GLU A 50 -21.02 16.67 -4.64
C GLU A 50 -21.12 15.45 -3.71
N THR A 51 -22.25 14.75 -3.76
CA THR A 51 -22.50 13.55 -2.95
C THR A 51 -21.59 12.40 -3.39
N VAL A 52 -21.31 12.27 -4.70
CA VAL A 52 -20.34 11.30 -5.21
C VAL A 52 -18.94 11.60 -4.69
N THR A 53 -18.49 12.86 -4.70
CA THR A 53 -17.19 13.25 -4.14
C THR A 53 -17.10 12.93 -2.64
N ILE A 54 -18.16 13.20 -1.86
CA ILE A 54 -18.21 12.83 -0.43
C ILE A 54 -18.07 11.31 -0.27
N LEU A 55 -18.83 10.52 -1.03
CA LEU A 55 -18.75 9.05 -1.01
C LEU A 55 -17.33 8.54 -1.33
N LEU A 56 -16.68 9.12 -2.34
CA LEU A 56 -15.32 8.77 -2.73
C LEU A 56 -14.30 9.09 -1.63
N ASN A 57 -14.45 10.24 -0.97
CA ASN A 57 -13.56 10.63 0.14
C ASN A 57 -13.75 9.70 1.35
N GLU A 58 -14.99 9.35 1.70
CA GLU A 58 -15.29 8.36 2.76
C GLU A 58 -14.75 6.98 2.44
N LEU A 59 -14.93 6.51 1.20
CA LEU A 59 -14.34 5.25 0.73
C LEU A 59 -12.82 5.28 0.84
N ALA A 60 -12.18 6.37 0.39
CA ALA A 60 -10.74 6.53 0.47
C ALA A 60 -10.23 6.51 1.91
N LEU A 61 -10.92 7.17 2.83
CA LEU A 61 -10.59 7.18 4.25
C LEU A 61 -10.71 5.79 4.88
N ALA A 62 -11.78 5.06 4.56
CA ALA A 62 -11.98 3.70 5.04
C ALA A 62 -10.91 2.73 4.51
N LEU A 63 -10.60 2.82 3.21
CA LEU A 63 -9.56 2.01 2.57
C LEU A 63 -8.18 2.31 3.14
N SER A 64 -7.80 3.59 3.24
CA SER A 64 -6.49 3.98 3.75
C SER A 64 -6.31 3.55 5.21
N SER A 65 -7.31 3.75 6.06
CA SER A 65 -7.27 3.33 7.47
C SER A 65 -7.06 1.81 7.62
N ARG A 66 -7.73 1.00 6.78
CA ARG A 66 -7.56 -0.46 6.80
C ARG A 66 -6.20 -0.89 6.25
N LEU A 67 -5.70 -0.20 5.22
CA LEU A 67 -4.37 -0.43 4.67
C LEU A 67 -3.30 -0.11 5.71
N GLU A 68 -3.37 1.03 6.40
CA GLU A 68 -2.41 1.37 7.47
C GLU A 68 -2.29 0.26 8.52
N VAL A 69 -3.42 -0.23 9.04
CA VAL A 69 -3.43 -1.30 10.03
C VAL A 69 -2.81 -2.58 9.47
N SER A 70 -3.12 -2.92 8.22
CA SER A 70 -2.59 -4.12 7.58
C SER A 70 -1.09 -4.00 7.32
N LEU A 71 -0.65 -2.83 6.87
CA LEU A 71 0.73 -2.61 6.46
C LEU A 71 1.73 -2.82 7.59
N THR A 72 1.32 -2.51 8.82
CA THR A 72 2.16 -2.69 10.03
C THR A 72 2.27 -4.13 10.53
N LYS A 73 1.51 -5.07 9.95
CA LYS A 73 1.43 -6.47 10.41
C LYS A 73 2.07 -7.47 9.47
N LEU A 74 2.34 -7.07 8.23
CA LEU A 74 2.87 -7.95 7.18
C LEU A 74 4.41 -7.94 7.16
N ARG A 75 4.97 -8.78 6.29
CA ARG A 75 6.40 -8.86 5.99
C ARG A 75 6.61 -8.63 4.51
N TYR A 76 7.67 -7.93 4.14
CA TYR A 76 7.89 -7.45 2.78
C TYR A 76 9.29 -7.79 2.28
N SER A 77 9.37 -8.22 1.02
CA SER A 77 10.58 -8.09 0.22
C SER A 77 10.59 -6.73 -0.49
N GLN A 78 11.75 -6.28 -1.01
CA GLN A 78 11.81 -5.07 -1.84
C GLN A 78 10.78 -5.08 -2.98
N GLN A 79 10.67 -6.19 -3.70
CA GLN A 79 9.70 -6.30 -4.80
C GLN A 79 8.25 -6.24 -4.32
N GLY A 80 7.95 -6.82 -3.16
CA GLY A 80 6.62 -6.72 -2.57
C GLY A 80 6.24 -5.27 -2.24
N VAL A 81 7.20 -4.47 -1.77
CA VAL A 81 6.97 -3.04 -1.52
C VAL A 81 6.75 -2.27 -2.83
N LEU A 82 7.53 -2.55 -3.87
CA LEU A 82 7.36 -1.90 -5.17
C LEU A 82 5.99 -2.21 -5.80
N ALA A 83 5.56 -3.48 -5.74
CA ALA A 83 4.24 -3.89 -6.21
C ALA A 83 3.12 -3.19 -5.41
N LEU A 84 3.26 -3.12 -4.08
CA LEU A 84 2.34 -2.41 -3.21
C LEU A 84 2.26 -0.91 -3.55
N ASP A 85 3.40 -0.25 -3.75
CA ASP A 85 3.46 1.17 -4.13
C ASP A 85 2.73 1.42 -5.46
N LYS A 86 2.97 0.58 -6.46
CA LYS A 86 2.27 0.65 -7.75
C LYS A 86 0.75 0.49 -7.58
N ALA A 87 0.31 -0.49 -6.80
CA ALA A 87 -1.11 -0.75 -6.55
C ALA A 87 -1.79 0.41 -5.84
N VAL A 88 -1.21 0.90 -4.74
CA VAL A 88 -1.77 2.03 -3.96
C VAL A 88 -1.84 3.29 -4.80
N ARG A 89 -0.82 3.59 -5.61
CA ARG A 89 -0.87 4.74 -6.54
C ARG A 89 -1.97 4.58 -7.58
N ALA A 90 -2.15 3.39 -8.13
CA ALA A 90 -3.20 3.12 -9.12
C ALA A 90 -4.60 3.34 -8.51
N ILE A 91 -4.85 2.80 -7.31
CA ILE A 91 -6.10 3.02 -6.57
C ILE A 91 -6.34 4.50 -6.29
N CYS A 92 -5.32 5.23 -5.81
CA CYS A 92 -5.44 6.66 -5.56
C CYS A 92 -5.80 7.44 -6.84
N ASN A 93 -5.12 7.13 -7.95
CA ASN A 93 -5.35 7.80 -9.22
C ASN A 93 -6.77 7.52 -9.75
N GLU A 94 -7.26 6.29 -9.61
CA GLU A 94 -8.62 5.92 -10.00
C GLU A 94 -9.66 6.73 -9.21
N LEU A 95 -9.55 6.76 -7.88
CA LEU A 95 -10.48 7.51 -7.03
C LEU A 95 -10.45 9.02 -7.32
N ILE A 96 -9.27 9.57 -7.67
CA ILE A 96 -9.15 10.97 -8.10
C ILE A 96 -9.84 11.19 -9.45
N GLN A 97 -9.65 10.28 -10.41
CA GLN A 97 -10.27 10.36 -11.73
C GLN A 97 -11.80 10.28 -11.65
N LEU A 98 -12.34 9.52 -10.69
CA LEU A 98 -13.77 9.43 -10.41
C LEU A 98 -14.34 10.70 -9.72
N GLY A 99 -13.50 11.68 -9.35
CA GLY A 99 -13.92 12.95 -8.76
C GLY A 99 -13.68 13.09 -7.26
N GLY A 100 -12.85 12.22 -6.66
CA GLY A 100 -12.41 12.35 -5.29
C GLY A 100 -11.43 13.52 -5.11
N SER A 101 -11.62 14.32 -4.05
CA SER A 101 -10.85 15.56 -3.83
C SER A 101 -9.79 15.45 -2.73
N GLU A 102 -9.99 14.56 -1.75
CA GLU A 102 -9.14 14.46 -0.55
C GLU A 102 -8.29 13.19 -0.55
N ILE A 103 -8.26 12.45 -1.66
CA ILE A 103 -7.64 11.12 -1.78
C ILE A 103 -6.17 11.14 -1.35
N ARG A 104 -5.38 12.13 -1.79
CA ARG A 104 -3.96 12.24 -1.44
C ARG A 104 -3.75 12.46 0.05
N THR A 105 -4.61 13.27 0.67
CA THR A 105 -4.59 13.52 2.11
C THR A 105 -4.94 12.26 2.88
N ASN A 106 -6.02 11.58 2.49
CA ASN A 106 -6.51 10.36 3.15
C ASN A 106 -5.50 9.21 3.06
N PHE A 107 -4.72 9.11 1.98
CA PHE A 107 -3.65 8.12 1.82
C PHE A 107 -2.27 8.60 2.30
N GLY A 108 -2.15 9.80 2.87
CA GLY A 108 -0.86 10.40 3.22
C GLY A 108 0.01 9.50 4.11
N LYS A 109 -0.58 8.88 5.13
CA LYS A 109 0.14 7.99 6.05
C LYS A 109 0.43 6.62 5.44
N VAL A 110 -0.47 6.06 4.62
CA VAL A 110 -0.17 4.85 3.81
C VAL A 110 1.05 5.08 2.92
N ASN A 111 1.06 6.18 2.17
CA ASN A 111 2.17 6.55 1.28
C ASN A 111 3.47 6.73 2.06
N ARG A 112 3.42 7.28 3.27
CA ARG A 112 4.59 7.40 4.13
C ARG A 112 5.11 6.06 4.64
N LEU A 113 4.23 5.14 5.03
CA LEU A 113 4.63 3.77 5.40
C LEU A 113 5.33 3.08 4.23
N ILE A 114 4.79 3.21 3.02
CA ILE A 114 5.39 2.66 1.80
C ILE A 114 6.75 3.30 1.51
N ALA A 115 6.87 4.62 1.64
CA ALA A 115 8.15 5.31 1.44
C ALA A 115 9.24 4.82 2.41
N ILE A 116 8.90 4.62 3.68
CA ILE A 116 9.82 4.03 4.67
C ILE A 116 10.18 2.60 4.27
N LEU A 117 9.18 1.78 3.93
CA LEU A 117 9.40 0.40 3.48
C LEU A 117 10.20 0.32 2.19
N SER A 118 10.25 1.38 1.38
CA SER A 118 10.99 1.42 0.11
C SER A 118 12.47 1.80 0.28
N CYS A 119 12.88 2.24 1.47
CA CYS A 119 14.26 2.60 1.74
C CYS A 119 15.16 1.35 1.76
N ASP A 120 16.40 1.50 1.28
CA ASP A 120 17.38 0.41 1.26
C ASP A 120 18.00 0.16 2.65
N ASP A 121 18.02 1.20 3.51
CA ASP A 121 18.67 1.16 4.81
C ASP A 121 17.99 2.05 5.86
N MET A 122 18.38 1.86 7.12
CA MET A 122 17.83 2.59 8.27
C MET A 122 18.15 4.09 8.26
N SER A 123 19.33 4.48 7.78
CA SER A 123 19.72 5.89 7.72
C SER A 123 18.81 6.65 6.74
N SER A 124 18.62 6.09 5.54
CA SER A 124 17.74 6.64 4.52
C SER A 124 16.29 6.78 5.01
N ALA A 125 15.78 5.76 5.71
CA ALA A 125 14.44 5.78 6.30
C ALA A 125 14.27 6.86 7.38
N LEU A 126 15.26 7.04 8.26
CA LEU A 126 15.22 8.06 9.31
C LEU A 126 15.31 9.48 8.76
N SER A 127 16.15 9.70 7.73
CA SER A 127 16.27 10.99 7.05
C SER A 127 14.95 11.44 6.39
N LEU A 128 14.17 10.49 5.87
CA LEU A 128 12.88 10.76 5.23
C LEU A 128 11.86 11.39 6.20
N VAL A 129 11.84 10.93 7.45
CA VAL A 129 10.89 11.42 8.47
C VAL A 129 11.36 12.70 9.16
N THR A 130 12.67 12.92 9.29
CA THR A 130 13.19 14.20 9.83
C THR A 130 12.90 15.41 8.95
N THR A 131 12.62 15.20 7.66
CA THR A 131 12.52 16.27 6.67
C THR A 131 11.07 16.63 6.31
N GLU A 132 10.12 15.69 6.42
CA GLU A 132 8.79 15.86 5.79
C GLU A 132 7.55 15.82 6.70
N ALA A 133 7.60 15.33 7.96
CA ALA A 133 6.59 15.60 9.00
C ALA A 133 6.96 14.93 10.33
N LYS A 134 6.72 15.63 11.44
CA LYS A 134 6.93 15.16 12.82
C LYS A 134 5.93 14.10 13.30
N ASP A 135 5.22 13.42 12.40
CA ASP A 135 4.08 12.56 12.77
C ASP A 135 4.49 11.12 13.15
N MET A 136 5.76 10.76 12.95
CA MET A 136 6.31 9.47 13.36
C MET A 136 7.62 9.64 14.11
N SER A 137 7.75 8.93 15.23
CA SER A 137 9.00 8.85 15.98
C SER A 137 10.01 7.93 15.31
N ASN A 138 11.30 8.13 15.60
CA ASN A 138 12.37 7.26 15.11
C ASN A 138 12.14 5.77 15.46
N GLU A 139 11.54 5.48 16.61
CA GLU A 139 11.22 4.10 16.99
C GLU A 139 10.12 3.48 16.13
N GLN A 140 9.13 4.28 15.72
CA GLN A 140 8.13 3.82 14.76
C GLN A 140 8.76 3.54 13.40
N VAL A 141 9.64 4.41 12.90
CA VAL A 141 10.37 4.19 11.64
C VAL A 141 11.16 2.89 11.68
N LYS A 142 11.92 2.67 12.76
CA LYS A 142 12.66 1.42 12.98
C LYS A 142 11.74 0.21 12.98
N SER A 143 10.60 0.28 13.66
CA SER A 143 9.63 -0.80 13.73
C SER A 143 9.05 -1.15 12.35
N ILE A 144 8.73 -0.14 11.54
CA ILE A 144 8.23 -0.34 10.17
C ILE A 144 9.33 -0.94 9.27
N LEU A 145 10.55 -0.42 9.32
CA LEU A 145 11.62 -0.93 8.46
C LEU A 145 12.00 -2.38 8.82
N LYS A 146 11.83 -2.81 10.08
CA LYS A 146 11.99 -4.21 10.51
C LYS A 146 11.00 -5.18 9.85
N LEU A 147 9.97 -4.69 9.19
CA LEU A 147 9.04 -5.53 8.43
C LEU A 147 9.65 -5.99 7.09
N ARG A 148 10.75 -5.37 6.63
CA ARG A 148 11.53 -5.80 5.46
C ARG A 148 12.34 -7.05 5.79
N THR A 149 12.15 -8.11 5.01
CA THR A 149 12.81 -9.41 5.22
C THR A 149 14.22 -9.47 4.65
N ASP A 150 14.54 -8.54 3.76
CA ASP A 150 15.78 -8.45 2.98
C ASP A 150 16.78 -7.43 3.53
N ILE A 151 16.40 -6.68 4.57
CA ILE A 151 17.31 -5.80 5.31
C ILE A 151 17.77 -6.53 6.57
N HIS A 152 19.04 -6.92 6.62
CA HIS A 152 19.66 -7.41 7.84
C HIS A 152 20.12 -6.21 8.69
N GLN A 153 19.49 -6.02 9.84
CA GLN A 153 19.84 -5.00 10.84
C GLN A 153 20.89 -5.51 11.82
#